data_AF-A0A838QCK9-F1
#
_entry.id   AF-A0A838QCK9-F1
#
_cell.length_a   1.000
_cell.length_b   1.000
_cell.length_c   1.000
_cell.angle_alpha   90.00
_cell.angle_beta   90.00
_cell.angle_gamma   90.00
#
_symmetry.space_group_name_H-M   'P 1'
#
loop_
_entity.id
_entity.type
_entity.pdbx_description
1 polymer ?
#
loop_
_entity_poly.entity_id
_entity_poly.type
_entity_poly.pdbx_seq_one_letter_code
_entity_poly.pdbx_strand_id
1 'polypeptide(L)'
;QLTFGSKASFPTFGTQRFAFRGHAVVTPGDIAPPQRFAYLGGAGTLATVDLLAVGGDNLIFVEGEYSLPLTRPLLPLVGAPILSARYAAGGAGIGSTPDLIQNIGVGIGARLLKAEYHIDPNYQKTPFSRRSAFSIGVSLAF
;
A
#
# COMPACT_ATOMS: atom_id res chain seq x y z
N GLN A 1 -2.83 -13.23 19.76
CA GLN A 1 -2.73 -12.41 18.54
C GLN A 1 -4.09 -12.40 17.87
N LEU A 2 -4.57 -11.20 17.55
CA LEU A 2 -5.79 -10.93 16.80
C LEU A 2 -5.38 -10.30 15.47
N THR A 3 -6.02 -10.73 14.39
CA THR A 3 -5.75 -10.23 13.04
C THR A 3 -7.05 -9.71 12.45
N PHE A 4 -7.01 -8.48 11.94
CA PHE A 4 -8.13 -7.84 11.26
C PHE A 4 -7.73 -7.47 9.84
N GLY A 5 -8.64 -7.71 8.89
CA GLY A 5 -8.48 -7.35 7.49
C GLY A 5 -9.75 -6.73 6.96
N SER A 6 -9.62 -5.63 6.24
CA SER A 6 -10.74 -4.95 5.58
C SER A 6 -10.39 -4.65 4.14
N LYS A 7 -11.38 -4.84 3.26
CA LYS A 7 -11.30 -4.46 1.85
C LYS A 7 -12.65 -3.91 1.44
N ALA A 8 -12.66 -2.76 0.80
CA ALA A 8 -13.85 -2.17 0.22
C ALA A 8 -13.50 -1.55 -1.12
N SER A 9 -14.41 -1.63 -2.10
CA SER A 9 -14.28 -0.91 -3.36
C SER A 9 -15.64 -0.38 -3.75
N PHE A 10 -15.68 0.88 -4.17
CA PHE A 10 -16.92 1.52 -4.59
C PHE A 10 -16.69 2.46 -5.77
N PRO A 11 -17.70 2.62 -6.64
CA PRO A 11 -17.67 3.62 -7.70
C PRO A 11 -17.71 5.02 -7.10
N THR A 12 -17.09 5.98 -7.78
CA THR A 12 -17.15 7.40 -7.41
C THR A 12 -17.88 8.18 -8.51
N PHE A 13 -17.17 8.91 -9.36
CA PHE A 13 -17.77 9.69 -10.45
C PHE A 13 -17.56 9.01 -11.81
N GLY A 14 -18.66 8.66 -12.50
CA GLY A 14 -18.60 8.01 -13.81
C GLY A 14 -17.95 6.62 -13.73
N THR A 15 -16.86 6.41 -14.47
CA THR A 15 -16.09 5.14 -14.48
C THR A 15 -14.99 5.08 -13.41
N GLN A 16 -14.88 6.11 -12.56
CA GLN A 16 -13.87 6.20 -11.52
C GLN A 16 -14.19 5.29 -10.33
N ARG A 17 -13.14 4.77 -9.68
CA ARG A 17 -13.28 3.85 -8.55
C ARG A 17 -12.34 4.24 -7.42
N PHE A 18 -12.80 4.03 -6.20
CA PHE A 18 -11.95 4.05 -5.02
C PHE A 18 -11.89 2.66 -4.40
N ALA A 19 -10.71 2.24 -4.00
CA ALA A 19 -10.47 1.01 -3.28
C ALA A 19 -9.78 1.34 -1.95
N PHE A 20 -10.24 0.69 -0.88
CA PHE A 20 -9.69 0.79 0.45
C PHE A 20 -9.26 -0.59 0.94
N ARG A 21 -8.09 -0.65 1.57
CA ARG A 21 -7.55 -1.86 2.20
C ARG A 21 -7.02 -1.50 3.58
N GLY A 22 -7.42 -2.28 4.59
CA GLY A 22 -6.88 -2.19 5.93
C GLY A 22 -6.38 -3.55 6.42
N HIS A 23 -5.31 -3.53 7.20
CA HIS A 23 -4.79 -4.70 7.88
C HIS A 23 -4.26 -4.29 9.25
N ALA A 24 -4.61 -5.05 10.28
CA ALA A 24 -4.10 -4.82 11.63
C ALA A 24 -3.81 -6.16 12.31
N VAL A 25 -2.74 -6.16 13.09
CA VAL A 25 -2.32 -7.26 13.95
C VAL A 25 -2.11 -6.68 15.34
N VAL A 26 -2.74 -7.30 16.34
CA VAL A 26 -2.59 -6.88 17.73
C VAL A 26 -2.28 -8.11 18.57
N THR A 27 -1.24 -8.03 19.39
CA THR A 27 -0.90 -9.09 20.35
C THR A 27 -1.21 -8.60 21.76
N PRO A 28 -2.35 -9.02 22.34
CA PRO A 28 -2.65 -8.69 23.74
C PRO A 28 -1.77 -9.52 24.68
N GLY A 29 -1.27 -8.89 25.74
CA GLY A 29 -0.40 -9.53 26.74
C GLY A 29 1.08 -9.36 26.41
N ASP A 30 1.83 -10.45 26.54
CA ASP A 30 3.27 -10.46 26.28
C ASP A 30 3.60 -10.39 24.79
N ILE A 31 4.88 -10.09 24.50
CA ILE A 31 5.42 -10.01 23.16
C ILE A 31 5.26 -11.36 22.46
N ALA A 32 4.72 -11.35 21.23
CA ALA A 32 4.60 -12.57 20.45
C ALA A 32 5.99 -13.17 20.14
N PRO A 33 6.12 -14.50 20.00
CA PRO A 33 7.37 -15.08 19.51
C PRO A 33 7.71 -14.53 18.11
N PRO A 34 8.99 -14.26 17.78
CA PRO A 34 9.39 -13.59 16.52
C PRO A 34 8.86 -14.24 15.23
N GLN A 35 8.60 -15.54 15.26
CA GLN A 35 7.99 -16.30 14.16
C GLN A 35 6.56 -15.83 13.81
N ARG A 36 5.92 -15.05 14.69
CA ARG A 36 4.55 -14.54 14.52
C ARG A 36 4.50 -13.05 14.23
N PHE A 37 5.65 -12.40 14.04
CA PHE A 37 5.70 -11.00 13.65
C PHE A 37 5.11 -10.81 12.25
N ALA A 38 4.42 -9.69 12.08
CA ALA A 38 3.92 -9.23 10.81
C ALA A 38 4.83 -8.11 10.29
N TYR A 39 4.91 -7.98 8.97
CA TYR A 39 5.91 -7.15 8.31
C TYR A 39 5.30 -6.23 7.26
N LEU A 40 5.86 -5.03 7.16
CA LEU A 40 5.59 -4.02 6.13
C LEU A 40 6.88 -3.69 5.37
N GLY A 41 6.69 -3.11 4.19
CA GLY A 41 7.75 -2.70 3.28
C GLY A 41 7.62 -3.34 1.91
N GLY A 42 8.09 -2.63 0.89
CA GLY A 42 7.97 -2.99 -0.52
C GLY A 42 6.67 -2.53 -1.18
N ALA A 43 6.62 -2.66 -2.52
CA ALA A 43 5.57 -2.10 -3.37
C ALA A 43 4.12 -2.54 -3.02
N GLY A 44 3.97 -3.72 -2.42
CA GLY A 44 2.67 -4.24 -1.98
C GLY A 44 2.11 -3.57 -0.71
N THR A 45 2.93 -2.80 0.01
CA THR A 45 2.54 -2.09 1.24
C THR A 45 3.08 -0.65 1.21
N LEU A 46 4.27 -0.41 1.76
CA LEU A 46 4.96 0.88 1.77
C LEU A 46 6.13 0.82 0.77
N ALA A 47 5.91 1.34 -0.44
CA ALA A 47 6.86 1.26 -1.55
C ALA A 47 8.21 1.94 -1.25
N THR A 48 8.23 3.00 -0.44
CA THR A 48 9.49 3.68 -0.05
C THR A 48 10.28 2.98 1.05
N VAL A 49 9.72 1.92 1.64
CA VAL A 49 10.35 1.14 2.69
C VAL A 49 10.87 -0.16 2.09
N ASP A 50 12.06 -0.57 2.53
CA ASP A 50 12.67 -1.83 2.09
C ASP A 50 11.78 -3.03 2.38
N LEU A 51 11.83 -4.05 1.51
CA LEU A 51 10.93 -5.20 1.57
C LEU A 51 11.01 -5.89 2.95
N LEU A 52 9.86 -5.96 3.64
CA LEU A 52 9.73 -6.56 4.98
C LEU A 52 10.63 -5.92 6.06
N ALA A 53 11.07 -4.67 5.88
CA ALA A 53 11.98 -4.01 6.82
C ALA A 53 11.32 -3.57 8.14
N VAL A 54 10.00 -3.39 8.16
CA VAL A 54 9.27 -2.92 9.35
C VAL A 54 8.45 -4.07 9.93
N GLY A 55 8.96 -4.71 10.99
CA GLY A 55 8.37 -5.91 11.59
C GLY A 55 7.99 -5.74 13.06
N GLY A 56 6.94 -6.45 13.49
CA GLY A 56 6.49 -6.40 14.89
C GLY A 56 5.32 -7.34 15.20
N ASP A 57 4.99 -7.47 16.48
CA ASP A 57 3.84 -8.23 16.97
C ASP A 57 2.55 -7.40 17.04
N ASN A 58 2.69 -6.08 16.85
CA ASN A 58 1.62 -5.12 16.64
C ASN A 58 1.88 -4.40 15.32
N LEU A 59 0.88 -4.36 14.44
CA LEU A 59 0.99 -3.77 13.10
C LEU A 59 -0.34 -3.12 12.73
N ILE A 60 -0.27 -1.97 12.08
CA ILE A 60 -1.40 -1.37 11.40
C ILE A 60 -0.97 -0.91 10.01
N PHE A 61 -1.84 -1.14 9.04
CA PHE A 61 -1.66 -0.73 7.66
C PHE A 61 -3.01 -0.32 7.08
N VAL A 62 -3.05 0.82 6.43
CA VAL A 62 -4.20 1.32 5.69
C VAL A 62 -3.74 1.84 4.33
N GLU A 63 -4.60 1.65 3.34
CA GLU A 63 -4.35 2.06 1.98
C GLU A 63 -5.65 2.49 1.32
N GLY A 64 -5.57 3.60 0.59
CA GLY A 64 -6.59 4.07 -0.32
C GLY A 64 -6.00 4.22 -1.72
N GLU A 65 -6.69 3.71 -2.72
CA GLU A 65 -6.32 3.87 -4.13
C GLU A 65 -7.51 4.42 -4.91
N TYR A 66 -7.29 5.56 -5.58
CA TYR A 66 -8.21 6.14 -6.52
C TYR A 66 -7.77 5.80 -7.94
N SER A 67 -8.69 5.31 -8.76
CA SER A 67 -8.45 4.91 -10.15
C SER A 67 -9.38 5.65 -11.11
N LEU A 68 -8.78 6.25 -12.13
CA LEU A 68 -9.43 7.00 -13.21
C LEU A 68 -9.08 6.35 -14.55
N PRO A 69 -9.99 5.53 -15.12
CA PRO A 69 -9.86 5.05 -16.49
C PRO A 69 -9.98 6.22 -17.47
N LEU A 70 -8.98 6.41 -18.31
CA LEU A 70 -9.02 7.41 -19.38
C LEU A 70 -9.93 6.94 -20.50
N THR A 71 -10.68 7.85 -21.12
CA THR A 71 -11.59 7.45 -22.22
C THR A 71 -10.83 7.20 -23.53
N ARG A 72 -9.69 7.87 -23.74
CA ARG A 72 -8.83 7.76 -24.92
C ARG A 72 -7.37 8.07 -24.57
N PRO A 73 -6.39 7.52 -25.32
CA PRO A 73 -6.54 6.55 -26.41
C PRO A 73 -6.86 5.14 -25.89
N LEU A 74 -7.58 4.35 -26.69
CA LEU A 74 -7.70 2.91 -26.47
C LEU A 74 -6.47 2.25 -27.06
N LEU A 75 -5.63 1.67 -26.22
CA LEU A 75 -4.45 0.95 -26.67
C LEU A 75 -4.87 -0.44 -27.18
N PRO A 76 -4.35 -0.88 -28.34
CA PRO A 76 -4.62 -2.23 -28.82
C PRO A 76 -4.18 -3.25 -27.76
N LEU A 77 -5.02 -4.28 -27.53
CA LEU A 77 -4.82 -5.40 -26.60
C LEU A 77 -4.95 -5.08 -25.09
N VAL A 78 -4.52 -3.92 -24.63
CA VAL A 78 -4.45 -3.59 -23.18
C VAL A 78 -5.57 -2.67 -22.68
N GLY A 79 -6.39 -2.15 -23.60
CA GLY A 79 -7.56 -1.35 -23.27
C GLY A 79 -7.21 0.11 -22.95
N ALA A 80 -8.07 0.75 -22.16
CA ALA A 80 -7.89 2.15 -21.83
C ALA A 80 -6.87 2.30 -20.68
N PRO A 81 -5.94 3.27 -20.77
CA PRO A 81 -5.00 3.54 -19.69
C PRO A 81 -5.74 4.01 -18.44
N ILE A 82 -5.22 3.64 -17.27
CA ILE A 82 -5.77 3.98 -15.97
C ILE A 82 -4.75 4.86 -15.25
N LEU A 83 -5.15 6.06 -14.86
CA LEU A 83 -4.39 6.86 -13.91
C LEU A 83 -4.81 6.50 -12.49
N SER A 84 -3.85 6.45 -11.58
CA SER A 84 -4.15 6.15 -10.17
C SER A 84 -3.44 7.11 -9.23
N ALA A 85 -4.09 7.43 -8.12
CA ALA A 85 -3.47 8.05 -6.95
C ALA A 85 -3.60 7.08 -5.78
N ARG A 86 -2.52 6.87 -5.04
CA ARG A 86 -2.45 5.94 -3.92
C ARG A 86 -1.95 6.66 -2.67
N TYR A 87 -2.61 6.42 -1.56
CA TYR A 87 -2.13 6.78 -0.23
C TYR A 87 -2.03 5.50 0.59
N ALA A 88 -0.90 5.28 1.23
CA ALA A 88 -0.71 4.19 2.18
C ALA A 88 -0.07 4.73 3.45
N ALA A 89 -0.49 4.20 4.60
CA ALA A 89 0.15 4.48 5.87
C ALA A 89 0.21 3.21 6.70
N GLY A 90 1.32 2.99 7.39
CA GLY A 90 1.44 1.84 8.26
C GLY A 90 2.72 1.81 9.07
N GLY A 91 2.73 0.93 10.06
CA GLY A 91 3.88 0.69 10.91
C GLY A 91 3.73 -0.64 11.64
N ALA A 92 4.85 -1.12 12.18
CA ALA A 92 4.91 -2.28 13.05
C ALA A 92 5.80 -1.97 14.27
N GLY A 93 5.46 -2.54 15.42
CA GLY A 93 6.16 -2.36 16.69
C GLY A 93 6.20 -3.66 17.50
N ILE A 94 7.18 -3.80 18.39
CA ILE A 94 7.37 -4.95 19.27
C ILE A 94 6.95 -4.54 20.68
N GLY A 95 5.84 -5.07 21.17
CA GLY A 95 5.29 -4.72 22.49
C GLY A 95 4.88 -3.25 22.64
N SER A 96 4.76 -2.51 21.52
CA SER A 96 4.48 -1.08 21.51
C SER A 96 3.51 -0.72 20.38
N THR A 97 2.90 0.46 20.50
CA THR A 97 2.16 1.08 19.38
C THR A 97 3.15 1.39 18.25
N PRO A 98 2.81 1.07 16.99
CA PRO A 98 3.70 1.31 15.85
C PRO A 98 3.76 2.79 15.45
N ASP A 99 4.94 3.26 15.07
CA ASP A 99 5.11 4.54 14.38
C ASP A 99 4.69 4.42 12.91
N LEU A 100 3.87 5.36 12.45
CA LEU A 100 3.30 5.32 11.10
C LEU A 100 4.21 6.01 10.08
N ILE A 101 4.60 5.24 9.06
CA ILE A 101 5.23 5.72 7.83
C ILE A 101 4.12 5.98 6.80
N GLN A 102 4.27 7.02 5.98
CA GLN A 102 3.29 7.40 4.96
C GLN A 102 3.90 7.29 3.57
N ASN A 103 3.09 6.92 2.59
CA ASN A 103 3.45 6.79 1.20
C ASN A 103 2.34 7.44 0.36
N ILE A 104 2.73 8.39 -0.49
CA ILE A 104 1.85 9.01 -1.48
C ILE A 104 2.38 8.64 -2.85
N GLY A 105 1.54 8.06 -3.69
CA GLY A 105 1.92 7.57 -5.00
C GLY A 105 0.99 8.03 -6.10
N VAL A 106 1.55 8.14 -7.30
CA VAL A 106 0.81 8.27 -8.55
C VAL A 106 1.23 7.13 -9.47
N GLY A 107 0.29 6.67 -10.29
CA GLY A 107 0.52 5.55 -11.17
C GLY A 107 -0.18 5.69 -12.50
N ILE A 108 0.35 4.98 -13.47
CA ILE A 108 -0.28 4.75 -14.77
C ILE A 108 -0.24 3.25 -15.05
N GLY A 109 -1.35 2.72 -15.52
CA GLY A 109 -1.45 1.31 -15.84
C GLY A 109 -2.41 1.05 -16.99
N ALA A 110 -2.45 -0.22 -17.37
CA ALA A 110 -3.46 -0.81 -18.22
C ALA A 110 -3.74 -2.22 -17.68
N ARG A 111 -4.64 -2.96 -18.32
CA ARG A 111 -5.24 -4.23 -17.85
C ARG A 111 -4.37 -5.22 -17.07
N LEU A 112 -3.06 -5.30 -17.29
CA LEU A 112 -2.18 -6.22 -16.57
C LEU A 112 -1.00 -5.57 -15.87
N LEU A 113 -0.68 -4.31 -16.20
CA LEU A 113 0.56 -3.66 -15.78
C LEU A 113 0.25 -2.31 -15.17
N LYS A 114 0.92 -2.02 -14.07
CA LYS A 114 0.86 -0.72 -13.42
C LYS A 114 2.28 -0.28 -13.06
N ALA A 115 2.66 0.91 -13.51
CA ALA A 115 3.85 1.58 -13.04
C ALA A 115 3.44 2.67 -12.05
N GLU A 116 4.13 2.76 -10.92
CA GLU A 116 3.83 3.71 -9.87
C GLU A 116 5.10 4.39 -9.37
N TYR A 117 4.98 5.67 -9.02
CA TYR A 117 6.00 6.45 -8.35
C TYR A 117 5.45 6.91 -7.01
N HIS A 118 6.19 6.62 -5.94
CA HIS A 118 5.81 6.90 -4.56
C HIS A 118 6.82 7.82 -3.89
N ILE A 119 6.34 8.64 -2.96
CA ILE A 119 7.13 9.48 -2.07
C ILE A 119 6.73 9.24 -0.62
N ASP A 120 7.69 9.35 0.29
CA ASP A 120 7.43 9.49 1.72
C ASP A 120 7.64 10.96 2.09
N PRO A 121 6.56 11.71 2.40
CA PRO A 121 6.66 13.11 2.81
C PRO A 121 7.51 13.33 4.06
N ASN A 122 7.71 12.29 4.88
CA ASN A 122 8.38 12.35 6.17
C ASN A 122 9.51 11.32 6.30
N TYR A 123 10.22 11.06 5.20
CA TYR A 123 11.27 10.03 5.10
C TYR A 123 12.36 10.11 6.18
N GLN A 124 12.56 11.27 6.83
CA GLN A 124 13.57 11.45 7.86
C GLN A 124 13.21 10.81 9.21
N LYS A 125 11.94 10.41 9.42
CA LYS A 125 11.51 9.84 10.71
C LYS A 125 12.00 8.42 10.96
N THR A 126 12.28 7.64 9.91
CA THR A 126 12.63 6.22 10.07
C THR A 126 13.85 5.87 9.21
N PRO A 127 14.78 5.06 9.73
CA PRO A 127 15.99 4.68 8.99
C PRO A 127 15.70 3.72 7.81
N PHE A 128 14.51 3.13 7.79
CA PHE A 128 14.09 2.15 6.78
C PHE A 128 13.37 2.78 5.58
N SER A 129 13.06 4.08 5.64
CA SER A 129 12.34 4.78 4.58
C SER A 129 13.30 5.55 3.67
N ARG A 130 13.00 5.52 2.37
CA ARG A 130 13.66 6.32 1.34
C ARG A 130 12.74 7.47 0.94
N ARG A 131 13.30 8.52 0.36
CA ARG A 131 12.51 9.67 -0.11
C ARG A 131 11.47 9.30 -1.16
N SER A 132 11.83 8.42 -2.09
CA SER A 132 10.95 7.98 -3.16
C SER A 132 11.25 6.55 -3.60
N ALA A 133 10.28 5.96 -4.29
CA ALA A 133 10.39 4.64 -4.89
C ALA A 133 9.62 4.57 -6.21
N PHE A 134 10.12 3.75 -7.13
CA PHE A 134 9.43 3.39 -8.36
C PHE A 134 9.14 1.90 -8.34
N SER A 135 7.93 1.52 -8.71
CA SER A 135 7.50 0.12 -8.73
C SER A 135 6.71 -0.20 -10.00
N ILE A 136 6.92 -1.41 -10.52
CA ILE A 136 6.08 -1.98 -11.57
C ILE A 136 5.40 -3.21 -10.97
N GLY A 137 4.07 -3.22 -11.03
CA GLY A 137 3.23 -4.31 -10.56
C GLY A 137 2.48 -4.97 -11.70
N VAL A 138 2.20 -6.26 -11.53
CA VAL A 138 1.27 -7.01 -12.38
C VAL A 138 -0.01 -7.21 -11.58
N SER A 139 -1.16 -6.82 -12.14
CA SER A 139 -2.47 -7.11 -11.53
C SER A 139 -3.30 -7.98 -12.47
N LEU A 140 -3.88 -9.05 -11.91
CA LEU A 140 -4.80 -9.94 -12.62
C LEU A 140 -6.27 -9.55 -12.39
N ALA A 141 -6.53 -8.49 -11.61
CA ALA A 141 -7.86 -8.05 -11.23
C ALA A 141 -8.02 -6.56 -11.56
N PHE A 142 -8.70 -6.27 -12.67
CA PHE A 142 -9.29 -4.96 -12.96
C PHE A 142 -10.75 -5.15 -13.33
#